data_AF-A0A9X2APH3-F1
#
_entry.id   AF-A0A9X2APH3-F1
#
_cell.length_a   1.000
_cell.length_b   1.000
_cell.length_c   1.000
_cell.angle_alpha   90.00
_cell.angle_beta   90.00
_cell.angle_gamma   90.00
#
_symmetry.space_group_name_H-M   'P 1'
#
loop_
_entity.id
_entity.type
_entity.pdbx_description
1 polymer ?
#
loop_
_entity_poly.entity_id
_entity_poly.type
_entity_poly.pdbx_seq_one_letter_code
_entity_poly.pdbx_strand_id
1 'polypeptide(L)'
;MKIATLLLILVISFNVLAQDTVNDVTDSQIDSYQRGMESGCKSQGLGKGDASEKVDAVCDCILKVLKAEMSRSEWQRAYFSSRTRNDREEIRTLAPHIKKTELCRANAL
;
A
#
# COMPACT_ATOMS: atom_id res chain seq x y z
N MET A 1 -12.30 25.83 -62.33
CA MET A 1 -11.48 25.29 -61.22
C MET A 1 -11.85 26.04 -59.95
N LYS A 2 -12.52 25.38 -58.99
CA LYS A 2 -12.81 25.95 -57.66
C LYS A 2 -12.21 24.99 -56.62
N ILE A 3 -11.20 25.46 -55.92
CA ILE A 3 -10.40 24.72 -54.94
C ILE A 3 -11.27 24.59 -53.68
N ALA A 4 -11.66 23.37 -53.35
CA ALA A 4 -12.35 23.05 -52.11
C ALA A 4 -11.31 22.96 -50.98
N THR A 5 -11.27 23.99 -50.14
CA THR A 5 -10.43 24.03 -48.95
C THR A 5 -11.05 23.14 -47.87
N LEU A 6 -10.56 21.90 -47.74
CA LEU A 6 -10.90 21.00 -46.65
C LEU A 6 -10.00 21.31 -45.44
N LEU A 7 -10.53 22.06 -44.48
CA LEU A 7 -9.95 22.24 -43.15
C LEU A 7 -10.18 20.97 -42.32
N LEU A 8 -9.17 20.11 -42.27
CA LEU A 8 -9.11 18.94 -41.40
C LEU A 8 -8.78 19.42 -39.98
N ILE A 9 -9.80 19.71 -39.16
CA ILE A 9 -9.62 19.99 -37.74
C ILE A 9 -9.35 18.65 -37.04
N LEU A 10 -8.07 18.38 -36.79
CA LEU A 10 -7.62 17.33 -35.87
C LEU A 10 -8.12 17.67 -34.46
N VAL A 11 -9.24 17.07 -34.06
CA VAL A 11 -9.67 17.03 -32.67
C VAL A 11 -8.71 16.08 -31.96
N ILE A 12 -7.62 16.64 -31.43
CA ILE A 12 -6.80 15.94 -30.45
C ILE A 12 -7.64 15.86 -29.18
N SER A 13 -8.37 14.76 -29.03
CA SER A 13 -8.97 14.37 -27.76
C SER A 13 -7.82 14.13 -26.78
N PHE A 14 -7.46 15.16 -26.03
CA PHE A 14 -6.62 15.01 -24.85
C PHE A 14 -7.40 14.15 -23.85
N ASN A 15 -7.19 12.84 -23.92
CA ASN A 15 -7.41 11.98 -22.77
C ASN A 15 -6.40 12.45 -21.72
N VAL A 16 -6.79 13.44 -20.92
CA VAL A 16 -6.16 13.67 -19.62
C VAL A 16 -6.40 12.37 -18.86
N LEU A 17 -5.41 11.48 -18.92
CA LEU A 17 -5.36 10.33 -18.04
C LEU A 17 -5.38 10.94 -16.63
N ALA A 18 -6.51 10.81 -15.94
CA ALA A 18 -6.60 11.14 -14.53
C ALA A 18 -5.51 10.31 -13.84
N GLN A 19 -4.41 10.96 -13.50
CA GLN A 19 -3.28 10.30 -12.88
C GLN A 19 -3.67 10.10 -11.42
N ASP A 20 -3.92 8.85 -11.04
CA ASP A 20 -4.24 8.51 -9.66
C ASP A 20 -3.20 9.14 -8.73
N THR A 21 -3.68 9.86 -7.72
CA THR A 21 -2.85 10.48 -6.70
C THR A 21 -2.94 9.69 -5.39
N VAL A 22 -2.01 9.95 -4.47
CA VAL A 22 -2.05 9.38 -3.12
C VAL A 22 -3.39 9.65 -2.43
N ASN A 23 -4.00 10.82 -2.68
CA ASN A 23 -5.24 11.21 -2.03
C ASN A 23 -6.46 10.46 -2.57
N ASP A 24 -6.37 9.90 -3.78
CA ASP A 24 -7.45 9.12 -4.41
C ASP A 24 -7.54 7.69 -3.88
N VAL A 25 -6.58 7.29 -3.03
CA VAL A 25 -6.58 5.97 -2.39
C VAL A 25 -7.78 5.84 -1.44
N THR A 26 -8.61 4.84 -1.71
CA THR A 26 -9.84 4.52 -0.98
C THR A 26 -9.57 3.68 0.27
N ASP A 27 -10.54 3.67 1.20
CA ASP A 27 -10.45 2.85 2.41
C ASP A 27 -10.43 1.34 2.09
N SER A 28 -11.16 0.90 1.06
CA SER A 28 -11.13 -0.49 0.59
C SER A 28 -9.75 -0.93 0.10
N GLN A 29 -9.03 -0.02 -0.58
CA GLN A 29 -7.65 -0.27 -1.01
C GLN A 29 -6.70 -0.35 0.19
N ILE A 30 -6.87 0.54 1.18
CA ILE A 30 -6.11 0.49 2.45
C ILE A 30 -6.38 -0.85 3.17
N ASP A 31 -7.63 -1.26 3.29
CA ASP A 31 -8.00 -2.53 3.92
C ASP A 31 -7.40 -3.73 3.20
N SER A 32 -7.40 -3.71 1.85
CA SER A 32 -6.78 -4.76 1.05
C SER A 32 -5.27 -4.82 1.26
N TYR A 33 -4.62 -3.66 1.37
CA TYR A 33 -3.20 -3.56 1.64
C TYR A 33 -2.84 -4.10 3.03
N GLN A 34 -3.60 -3.73 4.06
CA GLN A 34 -3.44 -4.21 5.42
C GLN A 34 -3.58 -5.74 5.51
N ARG A 35 -4.58 -6.33 4.84
CA ARG A 35 -4.72 -7.80 4.74
C ARG A 35 -3.53 -8.43 4.02
N GLY A 36 -3.03 -7.79 2.96
CA GLY A 36 -1.83 -8.23 2.26
C GLY A 36 -0.59 -8.24 3.15
N MET A 37 -0.41 -7.20 3.98
CA MET A 37 0.67 -7.13 4.97
C MET A 37 0.58 -8.27 6.00
N GLU A 38 -0.61 -8.54 6.53
CA GLU A 38 -0.84 -9.64 7.47
C GLU A 38 -0.52 -11.00 6.85
N SER A 39 -1.05 -11.26 5.65
CA SER A 39 -0.80 -12.49 4.91
C SER A 39 0.70 -12.65 4.56
N GLY A 40 1.37 -11.57 4.18
CA GLY A 40 2.80 -11.57 3.88
C GLY A 40 3.65 -11.82 5.13
N CYS A 41 3.24 -11.28 6.29
CA CYS A 41 3.86 -11.58 7.58
C CYS A 41 3.74 -13.07 7.91
N LYS A 42 2.51 -13.61 7.82
CA LYS A 42 2.22 -15.02 8.14
C LYS A 42 2.99 -15.97 7.24
N SER A 43 2.98 -15.72 5.93
CA SER A 43 3.73 -16.51 4.95
C SER A 43 5.22 -16.53 5.24
N GLN A 44 5.83 -15.40 5.62
CA GLN A 44 7.24 -15.34 5.96
C GLN A 44 7.58 -16.07 7.26
N GLY A 45 6.74 -15.98 8.28
CA GLY A 45 6.94 -16.69 9.55
C GLY A 45 6.86 -18.20 9.37
N LEU A 46 5.80 -18.67 8.70
CA LEU A 46 5.63 -20.10 8.39
C LEU A 46 6.76 -20.62 7.49
N GLY A 47 7.21 -19.83 6.52
CA GLY A 47 8.35 -20.18 5.66
C GLY A 47 9.69 -20.32 6.41
N LYS A 48 9.80 -19.75 7.62
CA LYS A 48 10.96 -19.92 8.51
C LYS A 48 10.82 -21.13 9.46
N GLY A 49 9.67 -21.81 9.45
CA GLY A 49 9.39 -22.94 10.34
C GLY A 49 8.91 -22.54 11.73
N ASP A 50 8.50 -21.28 11.95
CA ASP A 50 7.86 -20.87 13.19
C ASP A 50 6.48 -21.55 13.34
N ALA A 51 6.07 -21.83 14.58
CA ALA A 51 4.77 -22.43 14.87
C ALA A 51 3.62 -21.49 14.45
N SER A 52 2.55 -22.03 13.85
CA SER A 52 1.44 -21.23 13.31
C SER A 52 0.84 -20.27 14.34
N GLU A 53 0.55 -20.76 15.55
CA GLU A 53 -0.04 -19.93 16.62
C GLU A 53 0.84 -18.75 17.00
N LYS A 54 2.16 -18.97 17.07
CA LYS A 54 3.14 -17.89 17.32
C LYS A 54 3.17 -16.90 16.16
N VAL A 55 3.17 -17.38 14.93
CA VAL A 55 3.15 -16.53 13.73
C VAL A 55 1.88 -15.68 13.71
N ASP A 56 0.72 -16.27 13.97
CA ASP A 56 -0.56 -15.57 14.02
C ASP A 56 -0.55 -14.49 15.10
N ALA A 57 -0.14 -14.82 16.32
CA ALA A 57 -0.07 -13.85 17.42
C ALA A 57 0.85 -12.66 17.11
N VAL A 58 2.03 -12.91 16.53
CA VAL A 58 2.97 -11.85 16.15
C VAL A 58 2.39 -10.96 15.04
N CYS A 59 1.88 -11.56 13.97
CA CYS A 59 1.40 -10.82 12.80
C CYS A 59 0.14 -10.01 13.11
N ASP A 60 -0.77 -10.55 13.91
CA ASP A 60 -1.96 -9.85 14.37
C ASP A 60 -1.59 -8.66 15.27
N CYS A 61 -0.62 -8.85 16.18
CA CYS A 61 -0.10 -7.76 17.00
C CYS A 61 0.54 -6.65 16.16
N ILE A 62 1.40 -7.00 15.18
CA ILE A 62 2.04 -6.03 14.28
C ILE A 62 0.98 -5.20 13.56
N LEU A 63 -0.01 -5.85 12.94
CA LEU A 63 -1.04 -5.13 12.21
C LEU A 63 -1.89 -4.25 13.11
N LYS A 64 -2.21 -4.71 14.33
CA LYS A 64 -2.94 -3.93 15.33
C LYS A 64 -2.18 -2.67 15.73
N VAL A 65 -0.87 -2.78 15.98
CA VAL A 65 -0.02 -1.62 16.32
C VAL A 65 0.03 -0.65 15.14
N LEU A 66 0.28 -1.12 13.92
CA LEU A 66 0.32 -0.24 12.76
C LEU A 66 -1.02 0.48 12.54
N LYS A 67 -2.15 -0.21 12.70
CA LYS A 67 -3.49 0.40 12.58
C LYS A 67 -3.76 1.48 13.62
N ALA A 68 -3.21 1.36 14.82
CA ALA A 68 -3.38 2.34 15.89
C ALA A 68 -2.46 3.56 15.72
N GLU A 69 -1.26 3.36 15.15
CA GLU A 69 -0.20 4.38 15.12
C GLU A 69 -0.16 5.16 13.80
N MET A 70 -0.60 4.56 12.69
CA MET A 70 -0.61 5.20 11.39
C MET A 70 -1.91 5.96 11.14
N SER A 71 -1.76 7.21 10.72
CA SER A 71 -2.86 8.03 10.21
C SER A 71 -3.35 7.52 8.85
N ARG A 72 -4.54 7.96 8.44
CA ARG A 72 -5.11 7.62 7.14
C ARG A 72 -4.21 8.04 5.98
N SER A 73 -3.60 9.23 6.04
CA SER A 73 -2.73 9.72 4.96
C SER A 73 -1.42 8.92 4.84
N GLU A 74 -0.90 8.38 5.94
CA GLU A 74 0.23 7.46 5.92
C GLU A 74 -0.16 6.11 5.30
N TRP A 75 -1.35 5.59 5.62
CA TRP A 75 -1.87 4.39 4.96
C TRP A 75 -2.05 4.57 3.45
N GLN A 76 -2.60 5.71 3.02
CA GLN A 76 -2.72 6.05 1.61
C GLN A 76 -1.35 6.09 0.93
N ARG A 77 -0.37 6.73 1.56
CA ARG A 77 1.00 6.84 1.04
C ARG A 77 1.70 5.50 0.94
N ALA A 78 1.57 4.64 1.96
CA ALA A 78 2.15 3.30 1.96
C ALA A 78 1.55 2.44 0.83
N TYR A 79 0.21 2.41 0.73
CA TYR A 79 -0.46 1.68 -0.36
C TYR A 79 -0.06 2.21 -1.74
N PHE A 80 -0.10 3.53 -1.95
CA PHE A 80 0.24 4.14 -3.23
C PHE A 80 1.70 3.82 -3.62
N SER A 81 2.62 3.89 -2.66
CA SER A 81 4.04 3.57 -2.89
C SER A 81 4.22 2.09 -3.23
N SER A 82 3.54 1.19 -2.53
CA SER A 82 3.54 -0.25 -2.84
C SER A 82 3.00 -0.52 -4.25
N ARG A 83 1.85 0.08 -4.61
CA ARG A 83 1.20 -0.08 -5.91
C ARG A 83 2.07 0.41 -7.07
N THR A 84 2.81 1.49 -6.85
CA THR A 84 3.73 2.10 -7.81
C THR A 84 5.15 1.52 -7.76
N ARG A 85 5.39 0.48 -6.95
CA ARG A 85 6.70 -0.16 -6.74
C ARG A 85 7.80 0.80 -6.26
N ASN A 86 7.40 1.80 -5.49
CA ASN A 86 8.30 2.72 -4.82
C ASN A 86 8.62 2.21 -3.41
N ASP A 87 9.31 1.07 -3.33
CA ASP A 87 9.61 0.36 -2.08
C ASP A 87 10.34 1.26 -1.06
N ARG A 88 11.17 2.19 -1.54
CA ARG A 88 11.88 3.15 -0.69
C ARG A 88 10.91 4.06 0.07
N GLU A 89 9.88 4.57 -0.61
CA GLU A 89 8.88 5.44 0.03
C GLU A 89 7.93 4.64 0.91
N GLU A 90 7.58 3.41 0.51
CA GLU A 90 6.81 2.49 1.34
C GLU A 90 7.55 2.21 2.66
N ILE A 91 8.83 1.82 2.60
CA ILE A 91 9.67 1.61 3.78
C ILE A 91 9.80 2.89 4.59
N ARG A 92 10.03 4.05 3.96
CA ARG A 92 10.13 5.33 4.67
C ARG A 92 8.85 5.65 5.45
N THR A 93 7.68 5.35 4.87
CA THR A 93 6.39 5.58 5.50
C THR A 93 6.15 4.63 6.67
N LEU A 94 6.53 3.35 6.54
CA LEU A 94 6.31 2.33 7.57
C LEU A 94 7.35 2.36 8.70
N ALA A 95 8.61 2.67 8.39
CA ALA A 95 9.75 2.53 9.31
C ALA A 95 9.60 3.23 10.69
N PRO A 96 9.02 4.46 10.78
CA PRO A 96 8.80 5.10 12.08
C PRO A 96 7.89 4.29 13.01
N HIS A 97 6.97 3.51 12.43
CA HIS A 97 5.97 2.73 13.15
C HIS A 97 6.46 1.32 13.46
N ILE A 98 7.37 0.76 12.67
CA ILE A 98 7.91 -0.60 12.85
C ILE A 98 8.59 -0.77 14.22
N LYS A 99 9.30 0.24 14.73
CA LYS A 99 9.94 0.15 16.06
C LYS A 99 8.93 -0.13 17.18
N LYS A 100 7.70 0.38 17.07
CA LYS A 100 6.64 0.15 18.05
C LYS A 100 6.12 -1.30 18.02
N THR A 101 6.41 -2.03 16.95
CA THR A 101 6.03 -3.44 16.77
C THR A 101 7.04 -4.42 17.35
N GLU A 102 8.21 -3.96 17.81
CA GLU A 102 9.25 -4.84 18.40
C GLU A 102 8.72 -5.62 19.61
N LEU A 103 7.82 -5.02 20.40
CA LEU A 103 7.15 -5.67 21.53
C LEU A 103 6.27 -6.85 21.12
N CYS A 104 5.77 -6.89 19.88
CA CYS A 104 4.95 -8.00 19.39
C CYS A 104 5.72 -9.32 19.35
N ARG A 105 7.02 -9.28 19.05
CA ARG A 105 7.88 -10.47 19.07
C ARG A 105 8.23 -10.92 20.47
N ALA A 106 8.39 -9.98 21.40
CA ALA A 106 8.73 -10.25 22.79
C ALA A 106 7.56 -10.91 23.55
N ASN A 107 6.32 -10.55 23.21
CA ASN A 107 5.11 -11.03 23.88
C ASN A 107 4.49 -12.29 23.27
N ALA A 108 5.06 -12.83 22.19
CA ALA A 108 4.59 -14.05 21.52
C ALA A 108 5.34 -15.31 21.98
N LEU A 109 5.84 -15.28 23.22
CA LEU A 109 6.54 -16.37 23.90
C LEU A 109 5.61 -17.15 24.82
#